data_AF-A0A5B9YD26-F1
#
_entry.id   AF-A0A5B9YD26-F1
#
_cell.length_a   1.000
_cell.length_b   1.000
_cell.length_c   1.000
_cell.angle_alpha   90.00
_cell.angle_beta   90.00
_cell.angle_gamma   90.00
#
_symmetry.space_group_name_H-M   'P 1'
#
loop_
_entity.id
_entity.type
_entity.pdbx_description
1 polymer ?
#
loop_
_entity_poly.entity_id
_entity_poly.type
_entity_poly.pdbx_seq_one_letter_code
_entity_poly.pdbx_strand_id
1 'polypeptide(L)' 'MARKAEKNFEKAISELEESVKRLENGEITLEESIAEYKKGMDLAAYCMDVLKKAEQEIYVYEEAHYKKLEEGED' A
#
# COMPACT_ATOMS: atom_id res chain seq x y z
N MET A 1 5.85 -12.13 9.49
CA MET A 1 4.59 -11.63 8.90
C MET A 1 4.83 -10.64 7.76
N ALA A 2 5.89 -9.82 7.80
CA ALA A 2 6.29 -8.87 6.75
C ALA A 2 6.20 -9.41 5.30
N ARG A 3 6.81 -10.57 5.00
CA ARG A 3 6.75 -11.20 3.66
C ARG A 3 5.35 -11.52 3.14
N LYS A 4 4.35 -11.71 4.02
CA LYS A 4 2.96 -11.95 3.61
C LYS A 4 2.26 -10.63 3.28
N ALA A 5 2.57 -9.56 4.01
CA ALA A 5 2.06 -8.23 3.73
C ALA A 5 2.63 -7.69 2.40
N GLU A 6 3.92 -7.90 2.13
CA GLU A 6 4.54 -7.55 0.82
C GLU A 6 3.85 -8.27 -0.35
N LYS A 7 3.69 -9.60 -0.27
CA LYS A 7 3.00 -10.35 -1.33
C LYS A 7 1.55 -9.92 -1.53
N ASN A 8 0.89 -9.43 -0.48
CA ASN A 8 -0.47 -8.90 -0.58
C ASN A 8 -0.49 -7.47 -1.13
N PHE A 9 0.54 -6.65 -0.88
CA PHE A 9 0.68 -5.32 -1.45
C PHE A 9 0.91 -5.36 -2.94
N GLU A 10 1.91 -6.13 -3.41
CA GLU A 10 2.23 -6.28 -4.84
C GLU A 10 1.02 -6.79 -5.64
N LYS A 11 0.22 -7.67 -5.03
CA LYS A 11 -1.03 -8.11 -5.62
C LYS A 11 -2.08 -6.99 -5.68
N ALA A 12 -2.27 -6.25 -4.58
CA ALA A 12 -3.27 -5.19 -4.52
C ALA A 12 -2.95 -4.03 -5.47
N ILE A 13 -1.67 -3.63 -5.60
CA ILE A 13 -1.25 -2.58 -6.54
C ILE A 13 -1.44 -3.03 -7.98
N SER A 14 -1.12 -4.29 -8.31
CA SER A 14 -1.37 -4.85 -9.64
C SER A 14 -2.86 -4.89 -9.98
N GLU A 15 -3.73 -5.30 -9.04
CA GLU A 15 -5.18 -5.27 -9.25
C GLU A 15 -5.73 -3.85 -9.39
N LEU A 16 -5.12 -2.86 -8.74
CA LEU A 16 -5.49 -1.45 -8.87
C LEU A 16 -5.15 -0.94 -10.27
N GLU A 17 -3.94 -1.19 -10.76
CA GLU A 17 -3.51 -0.84 -12.12
C GLU A 17 -4.42 -1.46 -13.18
N GLU A 18 -4.84 -2.72 -13.00
CA GLU A 18 -5.80 -3.34 -13.89
C GLU A 18 -7.17 -2.65 -13.87
N SER A 19 -7.63 -2.24 -12.68
CA SER A 19 -8.91 -1.54 -12.54
C SER A 19 -8.86 -0.17 -13.24
N VAL A 20 -7.75 0.55 -13.12
CA VAL A 20 -7.50 1.81 -13.86
C VAL A 20 -7.52 1.56 -15.37
N LYS A 21 -6.79 0.55 -15.86
CA LYS A 21 -6.79 0.21 -17.29
C LYS A 21 -8.18 -0.12 -17.82
N ARG A 22 -9.01 -0.84 -17.05
CA ARG A 22 -10.40 -1.16 -17.43
C ARG A 22 -11.26 0.10 -17.54
N LEU A 23 -11.12 1.03 -16.58
CA LEU A 23 -11.82 2.32 -16.60
C LEU A 23 -11.37 3.19 -17.79
N GLU A 24 -10.07 3.23 -18.10
CA GLU A 24 -9.51 4.02 -19.20
C GLU A 24 -9.87 3.48 -20.58
N ASN A 25 -10.07 2.16 -20.72
CA ASN A 25 -10.45 1.55 -21.99
C ASN A 25 -11.85 1.98 -22.46
N GLY A 26 -12.74 2.34 -21.53
CA GLY A 26 -14.08 2.87 -21.87
C GLY A 26 -15.05 1.89 -22.53
N GLU A 27 -14.69 0.60 -22.66
CA GLU A 27 -15.53 -0.46 -23.23
C GLU A 27 -16.47 -1.12 -22.20
N ILE A 28 -16.61 -0.53 -21.00
CA ILE A 28 -17.42 -1.06 -19.90
C ILE A 28 -18.72 -0.24 -19.71
N THR A 29 -19.74 -0.89 -19.18
CA THR A 29 -21.02 -0.24 -18.84
C THR A 29 -20.88 0.75 -17.68
N LEU A 30 -21.92 1.56 -17.45
CA LEU A 30 -21.94 2.49 -16.32
C LEU A 30 -21.89 1.76 -14.98
N GLU A 31 -22.66 0.68 -14.85
CA GLU A 31 -22.69 -0.16 -13.66
C GLU A 31 -21.31 -0.79 -13.38
N GLU A 32 -20.64 -1.30 -14.41
CA GLU A 32 -19.28 -1.84 -14.31
C GLU A 32 -18.27 -0.75 -13.96
N SER A 33 -18.40 0.45 -14.54
CA SER A 33 -17.53 1.60 -14.21
C SER A 33 -17.62 1.97 -12.74
N ILE A 34 -18.84 1.99 -12.18
CA ILE A 34 -19.05 2.25 -10.75
C ILE A 34 -18.44 1.15 -9.89
N ALA A 35 -18.55 -0.11 -10.31
CA ALA A 35 -17.98 -1.25 -9.60
C ALA A 35 -16.44 -1.21 -9.59
N GLU A 36 -15.81 -0.99 -10.75
CA GLU A 36 -14.36 -0.88 -10.89
C GLU A 36 -13.81 0.33 -10.13
N TYR A 37 -14.52 1.46 -10.13
CA TYR A 37 -14.13 2.62 -9.35
C TYR A 37 -14.11 2.32 -7.84
N LYS A 38 -15.17 1.70 -7.30
CA LYS A 38 -15.23 1.32 -5.88
C LYS A 38 -14.10 0.36 -5.52
N LYS A 39 -13.91 -0.69 -6.32
CA LYS A 39 -12.80 -1.63 -6.16
C LYS A 39 -11.45 -0.91 -6.15
N GLY A 40 -11.23 0.02 -7.09
CA GLY A 40 -10.02 0.82 -7.17
C GLY A 40 -9.78 1.67 -5.92
N MET A 41 -10.83 2.29 -5.37
CA MET A 41 -10.74 3.06 -4.12
C MET A 41 -10.38 2.18 -2.93
N ASP A 42 -10.99 1.00 -2.81
CA ASP A 42 -10.69 0.06 -1.72
C ASP A 42 -9.23 -0.46 -1.80
N LEU A 43 -8.76 -0.79 -3.01
CA LEU A 43 -7.37 -1.21 -3.25
C LEU A 43 -6.37 -0.08 -2.96
N ALA A 44 -6.67 1.14 -3.38
CA ALA A 44 -5.83 2.31 -3.10
C ALA A 44 -5.71 2.57 -1.60
N ALA A 45 -6.83 2.53 -0.87
CA ALA A 45 -6.86 2.69 0.58
C ALA A 45 -6.03 1.59 1.28
N TYR A 46 -6.17 0.33 0.86
CA TYR A 46 -5.37 -0.77 1.37
C TYR A 46 -3.86 -0.56 1.13
N CYS A 47 -3.47 -0.17 -0.08
CA CYS A 47 -2.06 0.11 -0.42
C CYS A 47 -1.48 1.22 0.45
N MET A 48 -2.21 2.32 0.65
CA MET A 48 -1.79 3.41 1.53
C MET A 48 -1.61 2.95 2.98
N ASP A 49 -2.52 2.13 3.50
CA ASP A 49 -2.42 1.58 4.86
C ASP A 49 -1.21 0.68 5.04
N VAL A 50 -0.85 -0.12 4.03
CA VAL A 50 0.34 -0.96 4.08
C VAL A 50 1.61 -0.09 4.06
N LEU A 51 1.66 0.91 3.18
CA LEU A 51 2.81 1.83 3.10
C LEU A 51 3.01 2.60 4.42
N LYS A 52 1.93 3.10 5.01
CA LYS A 52 1.98 3.80 6.30
C LYS A 52 2.52 2.91 7.42
N LYS A 53 2.16 1.64 7.45
CA LYS A 53 2.70 0.68 8.43
C LYS A 53 4.19 0.44 8.20
N ALA A 54 4.61 0.27 6.95
CA ALA A 54 6.02 0.10 6.61
C ALA A 54 6.86 1.34 7.00
N GLU A 55 6.36 2.54 6.72
CA GLU A 55 7.01 3.80 7.12
C GLU A 55 7.14 3.90 8.64
N GLN A 56 6.08 3.55 9.39
CA GLN A 56 6.14 3.54 10.85
C GLN A 56 7.16 2.51 11.40
N GLU A 57 7.24 1.32 10.80
CA GLU A 57 8.23 0.31 11.17
C GLU A 57 9.67 0.83 10.98
N ILE A 58 9.93 1.54 9.88
CA ILE A 58 11.22 2.18 9.60
C ILE A 58 11.52 3.25 10.65
N TYR A 59 10.56 4.15 10.91
CA TYR A 59 10.73 5.24 11.87
C TYR A 59 11.07 4.72 13.28
N VAL A 60 10.35 3.72 13.77
CA VAL A 60 10.61 3.10 15.08
C VAL A 60 11.99 2.45 15.12
N TYR A 61 12.41 1.80 14.04
CA TYR A 61 13.74 1.20 13.95
C TYR A 61 14.84 2.27 14.00
N GLU A 62 14.69 3.35 13.24
CA GLU A 62 15.65 4.47 13.22
C GLU A 62 15.73 5.15 14.58
N GLU A 63 14.60 5.48 15.21
CA GLU A 63 14.56 6.11 16.53
C GLU A 63 15.28 5.26 17.59
N ALA A 64 15.02 3.94 17.59
CA ALA A 64 15.68 3.01 18.50
C ALA A 64 17.18 2.88 18.22
N HIS A 65 17.60 3.02 16.95
CA HIS A 65 18.99 2.99 16.56
C HIS A 65 19.73 4.27 16.96
N TYR A 66 19.11 5.44 16.79
CA TYR A 66 19.69 6.72 17.21
C TYR A 66 19.88 6.81 18.73
N LYS A 67 18.90 6.38 19.52
CA LYS A 67 19.03 6.34 21.00
C LYS A 67 20.22 5.49 21.48
N LYS A 68 20.46 4.36 20.83
CA LYS A 68 21.62 3.49 21.15
C LYS A 68 22.97 4.12 20.82
N LEU A 69 23.02 5.03 19.85
CA LEU A 69 24.24 5.78 19.52
C LEU A 69 24.51 6.87 20.55
N GLU A 70 23.47 7.51 21.09
CA GLU A 70 23.59 8.55 22.13
C GLU A 70 23.92 7.97 23.51
N GLU A 71 23.49 6.74 23.81
CA GLU A 71 23.75 6.06 25.09
C GLU A 71 25.14 5.37 25.17
N GLY A 72 25.94 5.43 24.09
CA GLY A 72 27.24 4.74 23.98
C GLY A 72 28.49 5.60 24.20
N GLU A 73 28.37 6.78 24.81
CA GLU A 73 29.48 7.73 25.06
C GLU A 73 30.14 7.64 26.47
N ASP A 74 29.98 6.52 27.18
CA ASP A 74 30.79 6.19 28.39
C ASP A 74 31.82 5.09 28.12
#